data_AF-A0A3C0EDH1-F1
#
_entry.id   AF-A0A3C0EDH1-F1
#
_cell.length_a   1.000
_cell.length_b   1.000
_cell.length_c   1.000
_cell.angle_alpha   90.00
_cell.angle_beta   90.00
_cell.angle_gamma   90.00
#
_symmetry.space_group_name_H-M   'P 1'
#
loop_
_entity.id
_entity.type
_entity.pdbx_description
1 polymer ?
#
loop_
_entity_poly.entity_id
_entity_poly.type
_entity_poly.pdbx_seq_one_letter_code
_entity_poly.pdbx_strand_id
1 'polypeptide(L)' 'MRLIPRLTKALQEMEISDDILLMVGGTIPEDDVEPLHELGVQGVFPVGSFTTSMTEFITENISRGRSAPQA' A
#
# COMPACT_ATOMS: atom_id res chain seq x y z
N MET A 1 -12.21 -5.10 -7.72
CA MET A 1 -12.05 -4.14 -6.59
C MET A 1 -13.30 -3.96 -5.70
N ARG A 2 -13.47 -4.69 -4.57
CA ARG A 2 -14.63 -4.48 -3.64
C ARG A 2 -14.25 -3.99 -2.24
N LEU A 3 -13.09 -4.41 -1.73
CA LEU A 3 -12.68 -4.14 -0.35
C LEU A 3 -11.87 -2.86 -0.23
N ILE A 4 -10.97 -2.60 -1.19
CA ILE A 4 -10.06 -1.45 -1.14
C ILE A 4 -10.79 -0.10 -1.10
N PRO A 5 -11.85 0.16 -1.89
CA PRO A 5 -12.62 1.41 -1.76
C PRO A 5 -13.26 1.60 -0.38
N ARG A 6 -13.67 0.50 0.27
CA ARG A 6 -14.28 0.56 1.61
C ARG A 6 -13.24 0.78 2.69
N LEU A 7 -12.07 0.16 2.54
CA LEU A 7 -10.94 0.33 3.45
C LEU A 7 -10.40 1.76 3.39
N THR A 8 -10.12 2.27 2.19
CA THR A 8 -9.60 3.64 1.98
C THR A 8 -10.55 4.69 2.53
N LYS A 9 -11.86 4.55 2.28
CA LYS A 9 -12.89 5.39 2.90
C LYS A 9 -12.86 5.33 4.43
N ALA A 10 -12.77 4.15 5.03
CA ALA A 10 -12.71 4.02 6.49
C ALA A 10 -11.44 4.67 7.08
N LEU A 11 -10.30 4.55 6.39
CA LEU A 11 -9.03 5.17 6.80
C LEU A 11 -9.09 6.71 6.72
N GLN A 12 -9.77 7.24 5.70
CA GLN A 12 -10.05 8.68 5.58
C GLN A 12 -11.01 9.16 6.68
N GLU A 13 -12.08 8.42 6.97
CA GLU A 13 -13.02 8.75 8.05
C GLU A 13 -12.38 8.72 9.44
N MET A 14 -11.31 7.94 9.61
CA MET A 14 -10.50 7.89 10.83
C MET A 14 -9.42 8.98 10.89
N GLU A 15 -9.25 9.79 9.84
CA GLU A 15 -8.22 10.84 9.74
C GLU A 15 -6.78 10.31 9.91
N ILE A 16 -6.53 9.05 9.54
CA ILE A 16 -5.19 8.43 9.62
C ILE A 16 -4.61 8.06 8.25
N SER A 17 -5.27 8.41 7.15
CA SER A 17 -4.83 8.02 5.80
C SER A 17 -3.44 8.55 5.46
N ASP A 18 -3.07 9.71 6.00
CA ASP A 18 -1.76 10.35 5.75
C ASP A 18 -0.65 9.82 6.67
N ASP A 19 -1.00 9.08 7.73
CA ASP A 19 -0.07 8.53 8.72
C ASP A 19 0.31 7.05 8.45
N ILE A 20 -0.22 6.46 7.37
CA ILE A 20 -0.05 5.05 7.04
C ILE A 20 0.50 4.84 5.64
N LEU A 21 1.29 3.78 5.50
CA LEU A 21 1.68 3.24 4.20
C LEU A 21 0.68 2.15 3.79
N LEU A 22 -0.18 2.43 2.81
CA LEU A 22 -1.14 1.46 2.30
C LEU A 22 -0.58 0.73 1.09
N MET A 23 -0.46 -0.59 1.19
CA MET A 23 -0.04 -1.46 0.09
C MET A 23 -1.01 -2.64 -0.11
N VAL A 24 -1.14 -3.10 -1.35
CA VAL A 24 -2.03 -4.20 -1.75
C VAL A 24 -1.24 -5.21 -2.56
N GLY A 25 -1.40 -6.50 -2.26
CA GLY A 25 -0.83 -7.59 -3.05
C GLY A 25 -1.82 -8.71 -3.31
N GLY A 26 -1.49 -9.58 -4.27
CA GLY A 26 -2.29 -10.75 -4.62
C GLY A 26 -2.58 -10.86 -6.12
N THR A 27 -3.62 -11.59 -6.49
CA THR A 27 -4.06 -11.71 -7.89
C THR A 27 -4.79 -10.44 -8.31
N ILE A 28 -4.05 -9.52 -8.92
CA ILE A 28 -4.52 -8.18 -9.33
C ILE A 28 -4.48 -8.11 -10.87
N PRO A 29 -5.62 -7.85 -11.54
CA PRO A 29 -5.64 -7.54 -12.98
C PRO A 29 -4.82 -6.29 -13.30
N GLU A 30 -4.18 -6.24 -14.47
CA GLU A 30 -3.39 -5.05 -14.89
C GLU A 30 -4.24 -3.77 -14.89
N ASP A 31 -5.49 -3.86 -15.35
CA ASP A 31 -6.43 -2.74 -15.40
C ASP A 31 -6.87 -2.23 -14.00
N ASP A 32 -6.66 -3.03 -12.94
CA ASP A 32 -6.98 -2.64 -11.55
C ASP A 32 -5.81 -1.88 -10.89
N VAL A 33 -4.62 -1.83 -11.49
CA VAL A 33 -3.42 -1.20 -10.87
C VAL A 33 -3.57 0.31 -10.74
N GLU A 34 -3.87 1.02 -11.82
CA GLU A 34 -4.04 2.48 -11.79
C GLU A 34 -5.21 2.90 -10.88
N PRO A 35 -6.40 2.28 -10.96
CA PRO A 35 -7.49 2.56 -10.03
C PRO A 35 -7.13 2.33 -8.55
N LEU A 36 -6.25 1.38 -8.22
CA LEU A 36 -5.79 1.20 -6.84
C LEU A 36 -4.95 2.39 -6.37
N HIS A 37 -4.09 2.93 -7.24
CA HIS A 37 -3.31 4.14 -6.94
C HIS A 37 -4.20 5.37 -6.75
N GLU A 38 -5.21 5.56 -7.61
CA GLU A 38 -6.20 6.64 -7.47
C GLU A 38 -6.97 6.57 -6.14
N LEU A 39 -7.14 5.38 -5.56
CA LEU A 39 -7.77 5.17 -4.25
C LEU A 39 -6.83 5.44 -3.06
N GLY A 40 -5.57 5.81 -3.30
CA GLY A 40 -4.58 6.08 -2.26
C GLY A 40 -3.77 4.86 -1.83
N VAL A 41 -3.79 3.76 -2.60
CA VAL A 41 -2.82 2.67 -2.42
C VAL A 41 -1.47 3.13 -2.97
N GLN A 42 -0.44 3.14 -2.12
CA GLN A 42 0.88 3.62 -2.46
C GLN A 42 1.74 2.53 -3.11
N GLY A 43 1.50 1.25 -2.77
CA GLY A 43 2.22 0.11 -3.34
C GLY A 43 1.30 -1.00 -3.81
N VAL A 44 1.40 -1.40 -5.08
CA VAL A 44 0.61 -2.48 -5.69
C VAL A 44 1.55 -3.60 -6.13
N PHE A 45 1.33 -4.81 -5.62
CA PHE A 45 2.22 -5.96 -5.82
C PHE A 45 1.45 -7.19 -6.34
N PRO A 46 1.28 -7.32 -7.67
CA PRO A 46 0.60 -8.45 -8.27
C PRO A 46 1.32 -9.79 -8.02
N VAL A 47 0.67 -10.90 -8.36
CA VAL A 47 1.26 -12.23 -8.35
C VAL A 47 2.60 -12.26 -9.09
N GLY A 48 3.60 -12.90 -8.48
CA GLY A 48 4.96 -12.94 -9.02
C GLY A 48 5.86 -11.76 -8.60
N SER A 49 5.32 -10.74 -7.91
CA SER A 49 6.14 -9.69 -7.30
C SER A 49 7.17 -10.30 -6.34
N PHE A 50 8.41 -9.82 -6.39
CA PHE A 50 9.45 -10.25 -5.47
C PHE A 50 9.20 -9.68 -4.08
N THR A 51 9.39 -10.52 -3.05
CA THR A 51 9.33 -10.09 -1.65
C THR A 51 10.33 -8.96 -1.38
N THR A 52 11.50 -8.98 -2.04
CA THR A 52 12.51 -7.92 -1.92
C THR A 52 11.98 -6.56 -2.34
N SER A 53 11.24 -6.50 -3.45
CA SER A 53 10.61 -5.26 -3.92
C SER A 53 9.58 -4.71 -2.92
N MET A 54 8.83 -5.59 -2.25
CA MET A 54 7.92 -5.17 -1.17
C MET A 54 8.69 -4.62 0.03
N THR A 55 9.77 -5.28 0.45
CA THR A 55 10.57 -4.84 1.61
C THR A 55 11.32 -3.54 1.34
N GLU A 56 11.84 -3.36 0.13
CA GLU A 56 12.49 -2.13 -0.31
C GLU A 56 11.49 -0.98 -0.32
N PHE A 57 10.32 -1.18 -0.96
CA PHE A 57 9.24 -0.20 -0.97
C PHE A 57 8.82 0.23 0.44
N ILE A 58 8.64 -0.73 1.37
CA ILE A 58 8.32 -0.41 2.77
C ILE A 58 9.43 0.44 3.38
N THR A 59 10.69 0.02 3.24
CA THR A 59 11.84 0.70 3.87
C THR A 59 12.04 2.11 3.34
N GLU A 60 11.80 2.35 2.06
CA GLU A 60 11.94 3.65 1.40
C GLU A 60 10.81 4.62 1.74
N ASN A 61 9.59 4.12 1.98
CA ASN A 61 8.38 4.94 2.14
C ASN A 61 7.94 5.14 3.59
N ILE A 62 8.55 4.46 4.57
CA ILE A 62 8.31 4.77 5.97
C ILE A 62 9.25 5.88 6.45
N SER A 63 8.70 6.90 7.11
CA SER A 63 9.51 7.82 7.92
C SER A 63 10.13 7.04 9.09
N ARG A 64 11.30 7.47 9.61
CA ARG A 64 12.00 6.80 10.73
C ARG A 64 11.17 6.86 12.02
N GLY A 65 10.17 5.98 12.13
CA GLY A 65 9.43 5.69 13.34
C GLY A 65 10.09 4.56 14.14
N ARG A 66 9.54 4.24 15.32
CA ARG A 66 10.07 3.19 16.23
C ARG A 66 10.24 1.81 15.60
N SER A 67 9.62 1.56 14.45
CA SER A 67 9.62 0.27 13.75
C SER A 67 10.47 0.27 12.46
N ALA A 68 11.15 1.38 12.13
CA ALA A 68 12.02 1.43 10.97
C ALA A 68 13.24 0.52 11.17
N PRO A 69 13.70 -0.23 10.15
CA PRO A 69 14.93 -1.01 10.23
C PRO A 69 16.09 -0.10 10.67
N GLN A 70 16.79 -0.49 11.74
CA GLN A 70 18.05 0.15 12.08
C GLN A 70 19.08 -0.29 11.03
N ALA A 71 19.72 0.71 10.41
CA ALA A 71 20.83 0.49 9.48
C ALA A 71 21.99 -0.27 10.14
#